data_AF-A0A7K0BW74-F1
#
_entry.id   AF-A0A7K0BW74-F1
#
_cell.length_a   1.000
_cell.length_b   1.000
_cell.length_c   1.000
_cell.angle_alpha   90.00
_cell.angle_beta   90.00
_cell.angle_gamma   90.00
#
_symmetry.space_group_name_H-M   'P 1'
#
loop_
_entity.id
_entity.type
_entity.pdbx_description
1 polymer ?
#
loop_
_entity_poly.entity_id
_entity_poly.type
_entity_poly.pdbx_seq_one_letter_code
_entity_poly.pdbx_strand_id
1 'polypeptide(L)' 'MYGWIWRNLPGTWQVRTAIALALVVALCAVLWYLVFPWLEPKVQFDPGVVDSTPTAPARPGAG' A
#
# COMPACT_ATOMS: atom_id res chain seq x y z
N MET A 1 33.97 -8.68 -16.14
CA MET A 1 32.65 -8.37 -16.74
C MET A 1 31.63 -7.85 -15.71
N TYR A 2 32.02 -6.92 -14.82
CA TYR A 2 31.13 -5.93 -14.18
C TYR A 2 31.78 -4.53 -14.18
N GLY A 3 33.00 -4.42 -14.71
CA GLY A 3 33.86 -3.25 -14.54
C GLY A 3 33.37 -2.01 -15.28
N TRP A 4 32.54 -2.15 -16.32
CA TRP A 4 32.05 -1.00 -17.09
C TRP A 4 30.94 -0.24 -16.36
N ILE A 5 30.04 -0.95 -15.64
CA ILE A 5 28.98 -0.32 -14.85
C ILE A 5 29.59 0.48 -13.68
N TRP A 6 30.72 0.05 -13.11
CA TRP A 6 31.41 0.74 -12.01
C TRP A 6 32.28 1.92 -12.43
N ARG A 7 32.47 2.15 -13.74
CA ARG A 7 33.38 3.19 -14.25
C ARG A 7 32.70 4.51 -14.59
N ASN A 8 31.37 4.56 -14.63
CA ASN A 8 30.63 5.72 -15.16
C ASN A 8 29.93 6.59 -14.10
N LEU A 9 30.20 6.40 -12.81
CA LEU A 9 29.73 7.32 -11.76
C LEU A 9 30.93 8.03 -11.11
N PRO A 10 31.02 9.37 -11.18
CA PRO A 10 31.99 10.12 -10.38
C PRO A 10 31.56 10.07 -8.91
N GLY A 11 32.26 9.26 -8.10
CA GLY A 11 32.00 9.15 -6.66
C GLY A 11 32.20 7.73 -6.13
N THR A 12 32.66 7.63 -4.88
CA THR A 12 33.00 6.38 -4.18
C THR A 12 31.79 5.44 -4.01
N TRP A 13 32.04 4.18 -3.66
CA TRP A 13 31.00 3.15 -3.42
C TRP A 13 29.85 3.66 -2.55
N GLN A 14 30.14 4.50 -1.55
CA GLN A 14 29.13 5.09 -0.65
C GLN A 14 28.06 5.89 -1.40
N VAL A 15 28.41 6.65 -2.45
CA VAL A 15 27.45 7.47 -3.22
C VAL A 15 26.45 6.58 -3.95
N ARG A 16 26.93 5.46 -4.47
CA ARG A 16 26.10 4.51 -5.21
C ARG A 16 25.11 3.80 -4.30
N THR A 17 25.57 3.39 -3.12
CA THR A 17 24.70 2.84 -2.08
C THR A 17 23.71 3.89 -1.57
N ALA A 18 24.14 5.15 -1.43
CA ALA A 18 23.27 6.25 -1.01
C ALA A 18 22.16 6.52 -2.03
N ILE A 19 22.44 6.49 -3.33
CA ILE A 19 21.41 6.64 -4.37
C ILE A 19 20.42 5.47 -4.35
N ALA A 20 20.91 4.23 -4.24
CA ALA A 20 20.05 3.06 -4.15
C ALA A 20 19.16 3.12 -2.90
N LEU A 21 19.73 3.49 -1.75
CA LEU A 21 18.99 3.68 -0.50
C LEU A 21 17.96 4.80 -0.64
N ALA A 22 18.33 5.91 -1.27
CA ALA A 22 17.42 7.04 -1.51
C ALA A 22 16.23 6.64 -2.39
N LEU A 23 16.44 5.80 -3.41
CA LEU A 23 15.34 5.27 -4.24
C LEU A 23 14.40 4.39 -3.44
N VAL A 24 14.92 3.51 -2.57
CA VAL A 24 14.10 2.67 -1.69
C VAL A 24 13.28 3.54 -0.72
N VAL A 25 13.92 4.54 -0.09
CA VAL A 25 13.24 5.48 0.81
C VAL A 25 12.17 6.27 0.06
N ALA A 26 12.44 6.73 -1.16
CA ALA A 26 11.47 7.42 -2.00
C ALA A 26 10.26 6.51 -2.30
N LEU A 27 10.48 5.23 -2.62
CA LEU A 27 9.40 4.28 -2.83
C LEU A 27 8.57 4.08 -1.56
N CYS A 28 9.20 3.87 -0.41
CA CYS A 28 8.51 3.78 0.88
C CYS A 28 7.69 5.04 1.19
N ALA A 29 8.23 6.23 0.92
CA ALA A 29 7.52 7.49 1.10
C ALA A 29 6.31 7.59 0.15
N VAL A 30 6.44 7.19 -1.12
CA VAL A 30 5.30 7.15 -2.05
C VAL A 30 4.23 6.16 -1.57
N LEU A 31 4.63 4.98 -1.11
CA LEU A 31 3.69 4.02 -0.53
C LEU A 31 2.97 4.62 0.68
N TRP A 32 3.70 5.31 1.57
CA TRP A 32 3.15 5.89 2.78
C TRP A 32 2.23 7.09 2.52
N TYR A 33 2.63 8.03 1.67
CA TYR A 33 1.92 9.29 1.45
C TYR A 33 0.93 9.26 0.28
N LEU A 34 1.07 8.31 -0.65
CA LEU A 34 0.22 8.24 -1.84
C LEU A 34 -0.66 6.99 -1.85
N VAL A 35 -0.09 5.84 -1.51
CA VAL A 35 -0.80 4.56 -1.56
C VAL A 35 -1.75 4.41 -0.38
N PHE A 36 -1.38 4.80 0.84
CA PHE A 36 -2.33 4.80 1.97
C PHE A 36 -3.55 5.68 1.75
N PRO A 37 -3.43 6.97 1.36
CA PRO A 37 -4.61 7.79 1.06
C PRO A 37 -5.46 7.25 -0.08
N TRP A 38 -4.86 6.50 -1.01
CA TRP A 38 -5.59 5.83 -2.09
C TRP A 38 -6.23 4.49 -1.67
N LEU A 39 -5.68 3.82 -0.65
CA LEU A 39 -6.24 2.61 -0.03
C LEU A 39 -7.32 2.93 0.98
N GLU A 40 -7.25 4.05 1.68
CA GLU A 40 -8.23 4.44 2.70
C GLU A 40 -9.68 4.37 2.17
N PRO A 41 -9.99 4.88 0.96
CA PRO A 41 -11.29 4.67 0.33
C PRO A 41 -11.60 3.20 0.02
N LYS A 42 -10.62 2.36 -0.31
CA LYS A 42 -10.88 0.96 -0.72
C LYS A 42 -11.08 0.02 0.45
N VAL A 43 -10.47 0.30 1.59
CA VAL A 43 -10.59 -0.53 2.81
C VAL A 43 -11.90 -0.25 3.53
N GLN A 44 -12.45 0.96 3.41
CA GLN A 44 -13.66 1.39 4.13
C GLN A 44 -14.99 1.03 3.44
N PHE A 45 -14.96 0.42 2.24
CA PHE A 45 -16.18 0.05 1.53
C PHE A 45 -16.23 -1.44 1.22
N ASP A 46 -16.33 -2.27 2.27
CA ASP A 46 -17.09 -3.51 2.14
C ASP A 46 -18.55 -3.21 2.52
N PRO A 47 -19.47 -3.08 1.54
CA PRO A 47 -20.89 -2.87 1.81
C PRO A 47 -21.57 -4.05 2.52
N GLY A 48 -20.87 -5.15 2.84
CA GLY A 48 -21.44 -6.34 3.45
C GLY A 48 -21.39 -6.44 4.98
N VAL A 49 -20.68 -5.55 5.68
CA VAL A 49 -20.50 -5.66 7.15
C VAL A 49 -21.58 -4.92 7.96
N VAL A 50 -22.32 -3.98 7.36
CA VAL A 50 -23.30 -3.14 8.07
C VAL A 50 -24.77 -3.56 7.96
N ASP A 51 -25.10 -4.62 7.22
CA ASP A 51 -26.47 -5.16 7.12
C ASP A 51 -26.61 -6.56 7.71
N SER A 52 -26.05 -6.81 8.90
CA SER A 52 -26.55 -7.90 9.73
C SER A 52 -27.77 -7.42 10.51
N THR A 53 -28.92 -7.29 9.82
CA THR A 53 -30.22 -7.34 10.49
C THR A 53 -30.53 -8.81 10.72
N PRO A 54 -30.44 -9.35 11.96
CA PRO A 54 -30.95 -10.69 12.23
C PRO A 54 -32.46 -10.65 12.01
N THR A 55 -32.92 -11.46 11.07
CA THR A 55 -34.31 -11.80 10.80
C THR A 55 -35.14 -11.93 12.10
N ALA A 56 -36.17 -11.11 12.28
CA ALA A 56 -37.34 -11.55 13.03
C ALA A 56 -38.22 -12.35 12.06
N PRO A 57 -38.38 -13.68 12.23
CA PRO A 57 -39.28 -14.44 11.38
C PRO A 57 -40.70 -13.94 11.64
N ALA A 58 -41.45 -13.66 10.57
CA ALA A 58 -42.87 -13.37 10.66
C ALA A 58 -43.55 -14.50 11.45
N ARG A 59 -44.07 -14.20 12.65
CA ARG A 59 -44.86 -15.13 13.45
C ARG A 59 -46.15 -15.41 12.68
N PRO A 60 -46.40 -16.64 12.16
CA PRO A 60 -47.69 -16.99 11.60
C PRO A 60 -48.61 -17.37 12.76
N GLY A 61 -49.64 -16.55 13.02
CA GLY A 61 -50.71 -16.90 13.96
C GLY A 61 -51.07 -15.77 14.94
N ALA A 62 -52.00 -14.92 14.52
CA ALA A 62 -52.97 -14.23 15.38
C ALA A 62 -54.07 -13.64 14.47
N GLY A 63 -55.17 -14.37 14.33
CA GLY A 63 -56.34 -14.01 13.52
C GLY A 63 -57.24 -15.22 13.32
#